data_AF-A0A1B8CPG0-F1
#
_entry.id   AF-A0A1B8CPG0-F1
#
_cell.length_a   1.000
_cell.length_b   1.000
_cell.length_c   1.000
_cell.angle_alpha   90.00
_cell.angle_beta   90.00
_cell.angle_gamma   90.00
#
_symmetry.space_group_name_H-M   'P 1'
#
loop_
_entity.id
_entity.type
_entity.pdbx_description
1 polymer ?
#
loop_
_entity_poly.entity_id
_entity_poly.type
_entity_poly.pdbx_seq_one_letter_code
_entity_poly.pdbx_strand_id
1 'polypeptide(L)'
;MGSISNDTDLIRLSLEGRLLFAVPKKGRLNATALNLLEGADIQFRRENRLDIALVKNLPIALVFLPAADIPTFVGEGQVDLGITGFDQVAEHDARRRAIVRDQAESGKSTPVEDAKPKGCDQLLDLDFGACKLQVQVPVNGKYKTPADLIGKNIGTSFVSLAAEYFAKLEAEADAANGEAPSSKPLRTKIIELSGSVEAACALGVADGIVDLVESGETMKAAGLEAIDTVVSTKAILIKSKNPSNQAMVDLIASRIQGVISAKQYVLCQYNVERKNLDAVTKVTPGRRAATINALEEEGWVAVSAMVEKKRIATVMDELASLGAEDILVLVIAPITFFSFLLSLFLIDAHTTTSRRRDRAPHRGGVKETLGSLLWKPKPGSPYAC
;
A
#
# COMPACT_ATOMS: atom_id res chain seq x y z
N MET A 1 38.62 26.32 -6.81
CA MET A 1 37.98 25.64 -5.66
C MET A 1 36.95 26.58 -5.07
N GLY A 2 35.67 26.17 -5.01
CA GLY A 2 34.61 26.91 -4.30
C GLY A 2 33.49 27.48 -5.18
N SER A 3 32.62 26.62 -5.72
CA SER A 3 31.31 27.06 -6.26
C SER A 3 30.19 26.01 -6.13
N ILE A 4 30.40 24.92 -5.37
CA ILE A 4 29.44 23.81 -5.22
C ILE A 4 28.64 23.91 -3.89
N SER A 5 29.01 24.81 -2.98
CA SER A 5 28.38 24.91 -1.65
C SER A 5 27.03 25.63 -1.62
N ASN A 6 26.76 26.58 -2.54
CA ASN A 6 25.57 27.44 -2.40
C ASN A 6 24.25 26.72 -2.74
N ASP A 7 24.20 25.92 -3.80
CA ASP A 7 22.94 25.33 -4.28
C ASP A 7 22.43 24.20 -3.36
N THR A 8 23.35 23.41 -2.78
CA THR A 8 22.98 22.32 -1.87
C THR A 8 22.43 22.86 -0.55
N ASP A 9 23.02 23.95 -0.04
CA ASP A 9 22.56 24.60 1.18
C ASP A 9 21.20 25.29 0.97
N LEU A 10 20.99 25.93 -0.18
CA LEU A 10 19.68 26.50 -0.56
C LEU A 10 18.58 25.43 -0.65
N ILE A 11 18.88 24.26 -1.20
CA ILE A 11 17.94 23.13 -1.22
C ILE A 11 17.63 22.68 0.20
N ARG A 12 18.65 22.47 1.05
CA ARG A 12 18.44 22.06 2.45
C ARG A 12 17.57 23.05 3.21
N LEU A 13 17.87 24.34 3.11
CA LEU A 13 17.06 25.42 3.69
C LEU A 13 15.61 25.39 3.20
N SER A 14 15.37 25.08 1.92
CA SER A 14 14.01 24.99 1.36
C SER A 14 13.21 23.78 1.87
N LEU A 15 13.90 22.77 2.40
CA LEU A 15 13.32 21.54 2.96
C LEU A 15 13.11 21.62 4.47
N GLU A 16 13.74 22.57 5.16
CA GLU A 16 13.61 22.71 6.62
C GLU A 16 12.14 22.85 7.03
N GLY A 17 11.75 22.06 8.03
CA GLY A 17 10.39 22.03 8.58
C GLY A 17 9.34 21.34 7.69
N ARG A 18 9.72 20.76 6.55
CA ARG A 18 8.81 19.99 5.67
C ARG A 18 8.92 18.50 5.93
N LEU A 19 7.79 17.81 5.84
CA LEU A 19 7.76 16.36 5.75
C LEU A 19 8.32 15.93 4.39
N LEU A 20 9.21 14.94 4.37
CA LEU A 20 9.78 14.40 3.13
C LEU A 20 9.00 13.17 2.68
N PHE A 21 8.52 13.19 1.43
CA PHE A 21 7.72 12.12 0.85
C PHE A 21 8.37 11.61 -0.43
N ALA A 22 8.94 10.40 -0.37
CA ALA A 22 9.53 9.73 -1.53
C ALA A 22 8.49 9.16 -2.49
N VAL A 23 8.70 9.39 -3.78
CA VAL A 23 7.83 8.93 -4.87
C VAL A 23 8.70 8.30 -5.96
N PRO A 24 8.26 7.20 -6.63
CA PRO A 24 9.04 6.59 -7.70
C PRO A 24 9.35 7.61 -8.80
N LYS A 25 10.62 7.80 -9.14
CA LYS A 25 11.08 8.78 -10.14
C LYS A 25 10.66 8.42 -11.56
N LYS A 26 10.63 7.12 -11.88
CA LYS A 26 10.33 6.53 -13.19
C LYS A 26 9.81 5.09 -13.03
N GLY A 27 9.50 4.45 -14.16
CA GLY A 27 9.08 3.06 -14.21
C GLY A 27 7.59 2.88 -13.95
N ARG A 28 7.15 1.61 -13.86
CA ARG A 28 5.74 1.22 -13.92
C ARG A 28 4.84 1.82 -12.83
N LEU A 29 5.40 2.19 -11.67
CA LEU A 29 4.63 2.76 -10.56
C LEU A 29 4.44 4.28 -10.67
N ASN A 30 5.25 4.98 -11.47
CA ASN A 30 5.35 6.44 -11.42
C ASN A 30 4.04 7.14 -11.81
N ALA A 31 3.51 6.87 -13.01
CA ALA A 31 2.34 7.58 -13.51
C ALA A 31 1.11 7.41 -12.58
N THR A 32 0.86 6.18 -12.13
CA THR A 32 -0.25 5.89 -11.21
C THR A 32 -0.04 6.50 -9.84
N ALA A 33 1.20 6.52 -9.33
CA ALA A 33 1.53 7.23 -8.08
C ALA A 33 1.28 8.74 -8.20
N LEU A 34 1.67 9.37 -9.31
CA LEU A 34 1.41 10.79 -9.55
C LEU A 34 -0.09 11.10 -9.61
N ASN A 35 -0.87 10.30 -10.33
CA ASN A 35 -2.33 10.43 -10.39
C ASN A 35 -2.98 10.25 -9.01
N LEU A 36 -2.37 9.44 -8.14
CA LEU A 36 -2.85 9.26 -6.76
C LEU A 36 -2.59 10.51 -5.91
N LEU A 37 -1.42 11.11 -6.05
CA LEU A 37 -1.06 12.36 -5.36
C LEU A 37 -1.94 13.52 -5.82
N GLU A 38 -2.22 13.63 -7.13
CA GLU A 38 -3.13 14.62 -7.69
C GLU A 38 -4.55 14.45 -7.11
N GLY A 39 -5.08 13.22 -7.10
CA GLY A 39 -6.38 12.92 -6.50
C GLY A 39 -6.44 13.20 -5.00
N ALA A 40 -5.30 13.09 -4.30
CA ALA A 40 -5.14 13.40 -2.89
C ALA A 40 -4.91 14.90 -2.63
N ASP A 41 -5.09 15.75 -3.65
CA ASP A 41 -4.87 17.19 -3.57
C ASP A 41 -3.45 17.52 -3.04
N ILE A 42 -2.43 16.84 -3.55
CA ILE A 42 -1.03 17.17 -3.30
C ILE A 42 -0.53 17.94 -4.51
N GLN A 43 -0.57 19.28 -4.42
CA GLN A 43 -0.30 20.14 -5.56
C GLN A 43 1.17 20.53 -5.60
N PHE A 44 1.89 20.11 -6.62
CA PHE A 44 3.30 20.43 -6.80
C PHE A 44 3.60 20.76 -8.27
N ARG A 45 4.75 21.38 -8.51
CA ARG A 45 5.32 21.51 -9.86
C ARG A 45 6.76 21.02 -9.78
N ARG A 46 7.10 20.07 -10.65
CA ARG A 46 8.44 19.53 -10.76
C ARG A 46 9.10 20.06 -12.03
N GLU A 47 10.32 20.56 -11.92
CA GLU A 47 11.15 20.88 -13.08
C GLU A 47 11.88 19.62 -13.56
N ASN A 48 12.06 19.47 -14.88
CA ASN A 48 12.54 18.23 -15.51
C ASN A 48 13.91 17.73 -15.02
N ARG A 49 14.72 18.59 -14.40
CA ARG A 49 16.08 18.26 -13.92
C ARG A 49 16.17 18.11 -12.40
N LEU A 50 15.10 18.38 -11.66
CA LEU A 50 15.10 18.35 -10.21
C LEU A 50 14.47 17.05 -9.71
N ASP A 51 15.10 16.43 -8.71
CA ASP A 51 14.57 15.27 -8.00
C ASP A 51 13.77 15.68 -6.76
N ILE A 52 13.57 16.97 -6.54
CA ILE A 52 12.81 17.52 -5.42
C ILE A 52 11.75 18.47 -5.97
N ALA A 53 10.53 18.38 -5.45
CA ALA A 53 9.46 19.31 -5.73
C ALA A 53 8.75 19.73 -4.45
N LEU A 54 8.65 21.04 -4.21
CA LEU A 54 7.91 21.58 -3.09
C LEU A 54 6.40 21.49 -3.35
N VAL A 55 5.66 21.01 -2.36
CA VAL A 55 4.20 21.02 -2.38
C VAL A 55 3.72 22.43 -2.03
N LYS A 56 2.77 22.93 -2.81
CA LYS A 56 2.27 24.31 -2.74
C LYS A 56 1.24 24.52 -1.64
N ASN A 57 0.43 23.50 -1.36
CA ASN A 57 -0.72 23.57 -0.46
C ASN A 57 -0.51 22.82 0.87
N LEU A 58 0.62 22.15 1.07
CA LEU A 58 0.97 21.41 2.30
C LEU A 58 2.47 21.59 2.62
N PRO A 59 2.88 21.51 3.91
CA PRO A 59 4.28 21.61 4.32
C PRO A 59 5.03 20.29 4.06
N ILE A 60 5.05 19.87 2.80
CA ILE A 60 5.64 18.62 2.31
C ILE A 60 6.62 18.96 1.18
N ALA A 61 7.66 18.15 1.01
CA ALA A 61 8.46 18.11 -0.20
C ALA A 61 8.45 16.68 -0.78
N LEU A 62 8.19 16.57 -2.07
CA LEU A 62 8.28 15.31 -2.80
C LEU A 62 9.73 15.06 -3.22
N VAL A 63 10.23 13.86 -2.94
CA VAL A 63 11.57 13.40 -3.32
C VAL A 63 11.43 12.27 -4.34
N PHE A 64 11.90 12.48 -5.57
CA PHE A 64 11.78 11.52 -6.65
C PHE A 64 12.98 10.59 -6.67
N LEU A 65 12.77 9.34 -6.27
CA LEU A 65 13.83 8.34 -6.11
C LEU A 65 13.57 7.09 -6.95
N PRO A 66 14.60 6.30 -7.33
CA PRO A 66 14.39 4.94 -7.80
C PRO A 66 13.59 4.13 -6.78
N ALA A 67 12.61 3.33 -7.23
CA ALA A 67 11.71 2.62 -6.32
C ALA A 67 12.45 1.68 -5.34
N ALA A 68 13.56 1.09 -5.79
CA ALA A 68 14.42 0.23 -4.97
C ALA A 68 15.14 0.96 -3.84
N ASP A 69 15.37 2.27 -3.97
CA ASP A 69 16.08 3.07 -2.96
C ASP A 69 15.11 3.60 -1.89
N ILE A 70 13.82 3.73 -2.21
CA ILE A 70 12.81 4.32 -1.31
C ILE A 70 12.76 3.62 0.06
N PRO A 71 12.72 2.27 0.17
CA PRO A 71 12.76 1.58 1.46
C PRO A 71 13.99 1.95 2.31
N THR A 72 15.14 2.17 1.69
CA THR A 72 16.38 2.55 2.39
C THR A 72 16.23 3.93 3.00
N PHE A 73 15.85 4.95 2.21
CA PHE A 73 15.70 6.32 2.70
C PHE A 73 14.62 6.44 3.78
N VAL A 74 13.51 5.74 3.62
CA VAL A 74 12.42 5.70 4.61
C VAL A 74 12.85 4.91 5.86
N GLY A 75 13.50 3.76 5.66
CA GLY A 75 13.94 2.88 6.75
C GLY A 75 15.08 3.43 7.60
N GLU A 76 15.89 4.33 7.04
CA GLU A 76 16.91 5.08 7.77
C GLU A 76 16.37 6.34 8.46
N GLY A 77 15.10 6.70 8.21
CA GLY A 77 14.48 7.91 8.76
C GLY A 77 14.98 9.21 8.12
N GLN A 78 15.61 9.13 6.94
CA GLN A 78 15.97 10.30 6.14
C GLN A 78 14.76 10.87 5.39
N VAL A 79 13.77 10.02 5.11
CA VAL A 79 12.49 10.37 4.49
C VAL A 79 11.36 9.81 5.34
N ASP A 80 10.26 10.55 5.46
CA ASP A 80 9.18 10.21 6.39
C ASP A 80 8.17 9.21 5.80
N LEU A 81 7.91 9.33 4.50
CA LEU A 81 6.87 8.59 3.78
C LEU A 81 7.39 8.15 2.40
N GLY A 82 6.90 7.04 1.86
CA GLY A 82 7.32 6.56 0.54
C GLY A 82 6.26 5.74 -0.19
N ILE A 83 6.14 5.92 -1.50
CA ILE A 83 5.40 4.98 -2.38
C ILE A 83 6.41 4.06 -3.06
N THR A 84 6.27 2.74 -2.90
CA THR A 84 7.12 1.75 -3.59
C THR A 84 6.39 0.41 -3.71
N GLY A 85 7.05 -0.60 -4.28
CA GLY A 85 6.54 -1.97 -4.33
C GLY A 85 6.85 -2.74 -3.05
N PHE A 86 5.95 -3.64 -2.64
CA PHE A 86 6.18 -4.53 -1.51
C PHE A 86 7.44 -5.40 -1.68
N ASP A 87 7.74 -5.81 -2.92
CA ASP A 87 8.98 -6.49 -3.31
C ASP A 87 10.24 -5.73 -2.90
N GLN A 88 10.26 -4.41 -3.09
CA GLN A 88 11.42 -3.57 -2.75
C GLN A 88 11.60 -3.46 -1.24
N VAL A 89 10.50 -3.37 -0.49
CA VAL A 89 10.53 -3.38 0.98
C VAL A 89 11.03 -4.72 1.50
N ALA A 90 10.51 -5.82 0.94
CA ALA A 90 10.92 -7.17 1.32
C ALA A 90 12.40 -7.43 1.01
N GLU A 91 12.92 -6.93 -0.12
CA GLU A 91 14.35 -7.00 -0.47
C GLU A 91 15.22 -6.20 0.50
N HIS A 92 14.82 -4.97 0.84
CA HIS A 92 15.51 -4.16 1.83
C HIS A 92 15.52 -4.84 3.21
N ASP A 93 14.40 -5.41 3.64
CA ASP A 93 14.29 -6.06 4.94
C ASP A 93 15.10 -7.37 4.99
N ALA A 94 15.08 -8.17 3.91
CA ALA A 94 15.92 -9.35 3.77
C ALA A 94 17.42 -8.99 3.85
N ARG A 95 17.83 -7.92 3.15
CA ARG A 95 19.21 -7.41 3.21
C ARG A 95 19.60 -7.01 4.63
N ARG A 96 18.71 -6.33 5.34
CA ARG A 96 18.95 -5.94 6.75
C ARG A 96 19.08 -7.17 7.64
N ARG A 97 18.24 -8.20 7.47
CA ARG A 97 18.34 -9.45 8.22
C ARG A 97 19.69 -10.14 7.99
N ALA A 98 20.15 -10.19 6.74
CA ALA A 98 21.46 -10.74 6.39
C ALA A 98 22.60 -10.00 7.10
N ILE A 99 22.62 -8.66 7.03
CA ILE A 99 23.64 -7.84 7.71
C ILE A 99 23.64 -8.07 9.23
N VAL A 100 22.46 -8.11 9.85
CA VAL A 100 22.34 -8.35 11.31
C VAL A 100 22.86 -9.73 11.69
N ARG A 101 22.59 -10.76 10.87
CA ARG A 101 23.11 -12.11 11.05
C ARG A 101 24.64 -12.13 10.98
N ASP A 102 25.22 -11.54 9.94
CA ASP A 102 26.67 -11.48 9.73
C ASP A 102 27.38 -10.72 10.86
N GLN A 103 26.76 -9.65 11.38
CA GLN A 103 27.29 -8.90 12.52
C GLN A 103 27.25 -9.69 13.82
N ALA A 104 26.19 -10.48 14.05
CA ALA A 104 26.07 -11.35 15.21
C ALA A 104 27.14 -12.47 15.18
N GLU A 105 27.36 -13.06 14.01
CA GLU A 105 28.36 -14.12 13.82
C GLU A 105 29.80 -13.59 13.92
N SER A 106 30.06 -12.36 13.44
CA SER A 106 31.38 -11.72 13.51
C SER A 106 31.71 -11.06 14.85
N GLY A 107 30.81 -11.14 15.85
CA GLY A 107 31.00 -10.54 17.18
C GLY A 107 31.08 -9.01 17.20
N LYS A 108 30.71 -8.34 16.09
CA LYS A 108 30.73 -6.88 15.92
C LYS A 108 29.37 -6.25 16.20
N SER A 109 28.56 -6.82 17.09
CA SER A 109 27.36 -6.17 17.58
C SER A 109 27.76 -5.12 18.62
N THR A 110 27.99 -3.88 18.20
CA THR A 110 27.97 -2.76 19.14
C THR A 110 26.52 -2.35 19.37
N PRO A 111 25.96 -2.52 20.59
CA PRO A 111 24.71 -1.89 20.93
C PRO A 111 24.98 -0.39 20.96
N VAL A 112 24.46 0.35 19.98
CA VAL A 112 24.40 1.80 20.08
C VAL A 112 23.24 2.09 21.02
N GLU A 113 23.56 2.43 22.27
CA GLU A 113 22.59 3.02 23.20
C GLU A 113 21.93 4.22 22.51
N ASP A 114 20.60 4.33 22.63
CA ASP A 114 19.76 5.37 22.00
C ASP A 114 19.58 5.33 20.46
N ALA A 115 19.94 4.23 19.79
CA ALA A 115 19.63 4.09 18.36
C ALA A 115 18.11 4.02 18.12
N LYS A 116 17.57 5.03 17.41
CA LYS A 116 16.19 5.01 16.91
C LYS A 116 15.89 3.73 16.12
N PRO A 117 14.70 3.15 16.25
CA PRO A 117 14.33 1.93 15.54
C PRO A 117 14.40 2.17 14.03
N LYS A 118 15.24 1.41 13.32
CA LYS A 118 15.35 1.46 11.85
C LYS A 118 14.32 0.52 11.20
N GLY A 119 13.97 0.83 9.96
CA GLY A 119 12.99 0.11 9.15
C GLY A 119 11.77 0.96 8.80
N CYS A 120 10.90 0.39 7.98
CA CYS A 120 9.68 1.05 7.53
C CYS A 120 8.46 0.20 7.88
N ASP A 121 7.34 0.86 8.15
CA ASP A 121 6.06 0.22 8.39
C ASP A 121 5.14 0.45 7.19
N GLN A 122 4.42 -0.57 6.76
CA GLN A 122 3.40 -0.43 5.73
C GLN A 122 2.17 0.27 6.32
N LEU A 123 1.73 1.34 5.67
CA LEU A 123 0.51 2.08 6.02
C LEU A 123 -0.69 1.63 5.22
N LEU A 124 -0.55 1.56 3.89
CA LEU A 124 -1.67 1.30 2.98
C LEU A 124 -1.23 0.42 1.82
N ASP A 125 -2.14 -0.46 1.41
CA ASP A 125 -2.14 -1.05 0.08
C ASP A 125 -2.70 -0.03 -0.92
N LEU A 126 -2.01 0.22 -2.02
CA LEU A 126 -2.43 1.24 -2.99
C LEU A 126 -3.30 0.70 -4.14
N ASP A 127 -3.58 -0.61 -4.15
CA ASP A 127 -4.42 -1.30 -5.14
C ASP A 127 -4.01 -1.09 -6.61
N PHE A 128 -2.72 -0.89 -6.88
CA PHE A 128 -2.17 -0.89 -8.24
C PHE A 128 -0.79 -1.52 -8.31
N GLY A 129 -0.34 -1.78 -9.54
CA GLY A 129 1.00 -2.33 -9.81
C GLY A 129 1.17 -3.73 -9.27
N ALA A 130 0.12 -4.56 -9.28
CA ALA A 130 0.23 -5.96 -8.84
C ALA A 130 1.09 -6.76 -9.81
N CYS A 131 2.10 -7.47 -9.30
CA CYS A 131 2.89 -8.43 -10.06
C CYS A 131 3.48 -9.50 -9.14
N LYS A 132 4.25 -10.43 -9.68
CA LYS A 132 4.90 -11.51 -8.91
C LYS A 132 6.39 -11.50 -9.18
N LEU A 133 7.21 -11.58 -8.13
CA LEU A 133 8.62 -11.93 -8.26
C LEU A 133 8.69 -13.45 -8.42
N GLN A 134 9.16 -13.93 -9.56
CA GLN A 134 9.06 -15.34 -9.93
C GLN A 134 10.42 -15.92 -10.28
N VAL A 135 10.58 -17.20 -9.97
CA VAL A 135 11.69 -18.02 -10.47
C VAL A 135 11.35 -18.40 -11.91
N GLN A 136 12.26 -18.13 -12.83
CA GLN A 136 12.07 -18.35 -14.26
C GLN A 136 13.24 -19.15 -14.85
N VAL A 137 12.92 -20.03 -15.80
CA VAL A 137 13.90 -20.90 -16.48
C VAL A 137 13.62 -20.95 -17.99
N PRO A 138 14.61 -21.30 -18.84
CA PRO A 138 14.37 -21.48 -20.27
C PRO A 138 13.30 -22.55 -20.54
N VAL A 139 12.33 -22.24 -21.41
CA VAL A 139 11.19 -23.14 -21.75
C VAL A 139 11.68 -24.50 -22.27
N ASN A 140 12.67 -24.48 -23.15
CA ASN A 140 13.28 -25.70 -23.72
C ASN A 140 14.51 -26.17 -22.90
N GLY A 141 14.64 -25.69 -21.67
CA GLY A 141 15.72 -26.03 -20.75
C GLY A 141 15.50 -27.33 -19.99
N LYS A 142 16.53 -27.72 -19.25
CA LYS A 142 16.58 -28.95 -18.43
C LYS A 142 15.94 -28.79 -17.03
N TYR A 143 15.61 -27.57 -16.63
CA TYR A 143 15.07 -27.25 -15.30
C TYR A 143 13.56 -27.04 -15.40
N LYS A 144 12.78 -27.62 -14.47
CA LYS A 144 11.31 -27.54 -14.47
C LYS A 144 10.74 -27.25 -13.09
N THR A 145 11.48 -27.53 -12.03
CA THR A 145 11.11 -27.25 -10.65
C THR A 145 12.17 -26.39 -9.97
N PRO A 146 11.81 -25.63 -8.92
CA PRO A 146 12.79 -24.83 -8.18
C PRO A 146 13.91 -25.66 -7.56
N ALA A 147 13.65 -26.92 -7.22
CA ALA A 147 14.64 -27.84 -6.70
C ALA A 147 15.77 -28.13 -7.71
N ASP A 148 15.47 -28.12 -9.01
CA ASP A 148 16.47 -28.38 -10.07
C ASP A 148 17.55 -27.28 -10.14
N LEU A 149 17.26 -26.11 -9.56
CA LEU A 149 18.13 -24.94 -9.51
C LEU A 149 19.04 -24.91 -8.27
N ILE A 150 18.91 -25.87 -7.34
CA ILE A 150 19.81 -25.97 -6.19
C ILE A 150 21.26 -26.17 -6.67
N GLY A 151 22.16 -25.31 -6.18
CA GLY A 151 23.57 -25.35 -6.57
C GLY A 151 23.88 -24.76 -7.95
N LYS A 152 22.89 -24.10 -8.59
CA LYS A 152 23.03 -23.45 -9.90
C LYS A 152 23.25 -21.94 -9.78
N ASN A 153 23.48 -21.29 -10.92
CA ASN A 153 23.64 -19.85 -11.01
C ASN A 153 22.29 -19.16 -11.22
N ILE A 154 21.93 -18.21 -10.35
CA ILE A 154 20.66 -17.48 -10.41
C ILE A 154 20.92 -15.99 -10.63
N GLY A 155 20.47 -15.46 -11.75
CA GLY A 155 20.57 -14.03 -12.05
C GLY A 155 19.39 -13.25 -11.47
N THR A 156 19.63 -12.16 -10.75
CA THR A 156 18.55 -11.32 -10.20
C THR A 156 19.04 -9.93 -9.78
N SER A 157 18.12 -8.97 -9.71
CA SER A 157 18.31 -7.71 -8.98
C SER A 157 17.83 -7.78 -7.52
N PHE A 158 17.09 -8.84 -7.15
CA PHE A 158 16.53 -9.10 -5.81
C PHE A 158 17.40 -10.12 -5.06
N VAL A 159 18.65 -9.74 -4.82
CA VAL A 159 19.69 -10.64 -4.30
C VAL A 159 19.31 -11.27 -2.97
N SER A 160 18.80 -10.46 -2.05
CA SER A 160 18.53 -10.89 -0.66
C SER A 160 17.31 -11.81 -0.61
N LEU A 161 16.25 -11.47 -1.35
CA LEU A 161 15.05 -12.32 -1.45
C LEU A 161 15.35 -13.64 -2.16
N ALA A 162 16.13 -13.62 -3.24
CA ALA A 162 16.52 -14.85 -3.93
C ALA A 162 17.38 -15.73 -3.02
N ALA A 163 18.34 -15.14 -2.29
CA ALA A 163 19.15 -15.89 -1.33
C ALA A 163 18.31 -16.54 -0.23
N GLU A 164 17.37 -15.81 0.38
CA GLU A 164 16.46 -16.37 1.39
C GLU A 164 15.57 -17.49 0.83
N TYR A 165 15.05 -17.31 -0.38
CA TYR A 165 14.22 -18.29 -1.07
C TYR A 165 14.97 -19.60 -1.35
N PHE A 166 16.17 -19.53 -1.91
CA PHE A 166 16.97 -20.72 -2.19
C PHE A 166 17.55 -21.35 -0.91
N ALA A 167 17.86 -20.56 0.12
CA ALA A 167 18.27 -21.10 1.42
C ALA A 167 17.16 -21.97 2.04
N LYS A 168 15.89 -21.54 1.90
CA LYS A 168 14.75 -22.33 2.34
C LYS A 168 14.61 -23.63 1.55
N LEU A 169 14.71 -23.56 0.21
CA LEU A 169 14.63 -24.75 -0.64
C LEU A 169 15.77 -25.75 -0.34
N GLU A 170 16.99 -25.26 -0.12
CA GLU A 170 18.11 -26.12 0.23
C GLU A 170 17.92 -26.79 1.59
N ALA A 171 17.40 -26.07 2.58
CA ALA A 171 17.08 -26.65 3.89
C ALA A 171 15.99 -27.72 3.81
N GLU A 172 14.96 -27.52 2.98
CA GLU A 172 13.90 -28.51 2.74
C GLU A 172 14.44 -29.77 2.05
N ALA A 173 15.33 -29.59 1.05
CA ALA A 173 15.99 -30.70 0.37
C ALA A 173 16.93 -31.49 1.29
N ASP A 174 17.72 -30.80 2.12
CA ASP A 174 18.64 -31.44 3.07
C ASP A 174 17.87 -32.21 4.15
N ALA A 175 16.76 -31.65 4.65
CA ALA A 175 15.87 -32.32 5.60
C ALA A 175 15.24 -33.58 5.01
N ALA A 176 14.82 -33.54 3.74
CA ALA A 176 14.30 -34.71 3.02
C ALA A 176 15.35 -35.83 2.87
N ASN A 177 16.64 -35.47 2.84
CA ASN A 177 17.77 -36.40 2.76
C ASN A 177 18.29 -36.84 4.14
N GLY A 178 17.64 -36.43 5.24
CA GLY A 178 18.04 -36.79 6.60
C GLY A 178 19.29 -36.06 7.10
N GLU A 179 19.71 -34.98 6.44
CA GLU A 179 20.81 -34.14 6.91
C GLU A 179 20.31 -33.16 7.99
N ALA A 180 21.11 -32.99 9.05
CA ALA A 180 20.81 -32.00 10.07
C ALA A 180 20.91 -30.57 9.49
N PRO A 181 20.06 -29.62 9.93
CA PRO A 181 20.18 -28.22 9.55
C PRO A 181 21.57 -27.73 9.94
N SER A 182 22.38 -27.43 8.94
CA SER A 182 23.75 -26.99 9.10
C SER A 182 23.90 -25.56 8.61
N SER A 183 24.75 -24.78 9.26
CA SER A 183 25.16 -23.44 8.85
C SER A 183 26.12 -23.49 7.65
N LYS A 184 25.74 -24.24 6.60
CA LYS A 184 26.51 -24.31 5.36
C LYS A 184 26.24 -23.03 4.54
N PRO A 185 27.25 -22.55 3.79
CA PRO A 185 27.01 -21.49 2.81
C PRO A 185 26.02 -21.98 1.75
N LEU A 186 25.25 -21.05 1.19
CA LEU A 186 24.28 -21.34 0.13
C LEU A 186 24.99 -22.00 -1.06
N ARG A 187 24.54 -23.19 -1.48
CA ARG A 187 25.12 -23.88 -2.66
C ARG A 187 24.76 -23.13 -3.93
N THR A 188 23.53 -22.63 -3.99
CA THR A 188 23.00 -21.83 -5.09
C THR A 188 23.72 -20.48 -5.16
N LYS A 189 24.23 -20.12 -6.34
CA LYS A 189 25.03 -18.91 -6.53
C LYS A 189 24.13 -17.79 -7.05
N ILE A 190 23.90 -16.77 -6.21
CA ILE A 190 23.14 -15.58 -6.60
C ILE A 190 24.07 -14.58 -7.31
N ILE A 191 23.73 -14.24 -8.54
CA ILE A 191 24.45 -13.28 -9.39
C ILE A 191 23.62 -12.01 -9.47
N GLU A 192 24.15 -10.92 -8.90
CA GLU A 192 23.52 -9.61 -8.96
C GLU A 192 23.58 -9.05 -10.38
N LEU A 193 22.43 -8.63 -10.89
CA LEU A 193 22.27 -8.02 -12.21
C LEU A 193 21.60 -6.65 -12.07
N SER A 194 22.19 -5.63 -12.69
CA SER A 194 21.71 -4.25 -12.63
C SER A 194 20.59 -3.94 -13.64
N GLY A 195 20.28 -4.88 -14.54
CA GLY A 195 19.18 -4.78 -15.51
C GLY A 195 19.27 -5.86 -16.60
N SER A 196 18.23 -5.94 -17.45
CA SER A 196 18.09 -6.96 -18.51
C SER A 196 18.28 -8.40 -18.00
N VAL A 197 17.64 -8.69 -16.86
CA VAL A 197 17.76 -9.98 -16.15
C VAL A 197 17.31 -11.13 -17.07
N GLU A 198 16.30 -10.89 -17.89
CA GLU A 198 15.76 -11.82 -18.87
C GLU A 198 16.78 -12.33 -19.90
N ALA A 199 17.84 -11.57 -20.19
CA ALA A 199 18.89 -11.97 -21.12
C ALA A 199 19.95 -12.89 -20.47
N ALA A 200 20.01 -12.98 -19.14
CA ALA A 200 21.09 -13.65 -18.42
C ALA A 200 21.23 -15.14 -18.77
N CYS A 201 20.10 -15.84 -18.94
CA CYS A 201 20.08 -17.25 -19.34
C CYS A 201 20.60 -17.44 -20.77
N ALA A 202 20.14 -16.61 -21.72
CA ALA A 202 20.56 -16.70 -23.11
C ALA A 202 22.05 -16.40 -23.31
N LEU A 203 22.61 -15.53 -22.46
CA LEU A 203 24.04 -15.18 -22.45
C LEU A 203 24.90 -16.18 -21.67
N GLY A 204 24.31 -17.21 -21.05
CA GLY A 204 25.04 -18.21 -20.26
C GLY A 204 25.57 -17.70 -18.92
N VAL A 205 25.08 -16.55 -18.45
CA VAL A 205 25.45 -15.97 -17.15
C VAL A 205 24.73 -16.71 -16.02
N ALA A 206 23.49 -17.14 -16.24
CA ALA A 206 22.66 -17.81 -15.25
C ALA A 206 21.98 -19.06 -15.82
N ASP A 207 21.69 -20.03 -14.94
CA ASP A 207 20.91 -21.23 -15.22
C ASP A 207 19.40 -20.96 -15.12
N GLY A 208 19.02 -20.03 -14.26
CA GLY A 208 17.67 -19.51 -14.06
C GLY A 208 17.74 -18.08 -13.54
N ILE A 209 16.60 -17.40 -13.49
CA ILE A 209 16.52 -16.03 -12.98
C ILE A 209 15.42 -15.86 -11.95
N VAL A 210 15.53 -14.82 -11.15
CA VAL A 210 14.44 -14.33 -10.29
C VAL A 210 14.14 -12.90 -10.69
N ASP A 211 12.98 -12.68 -11.31
CA ASP A 211 12.57 -11.35 -11.77
C ASP A 211 11.05 -11.16 -11.74
N LEU A 212 10.63 -9.90 -11.82
CA LEU A 212 9.23 -9.48 -11.74
C LEU A 212 8.46 -9.83 -13.03
N VAL A 213 7.30 -10.44 -12.84
CA VAL A 213 6.37 -10.84 -13.90
C VAL A 213 5.00 -10.21 -13.66
N GLU A 214 4.58 -9.36 -14.59
CA GLU A 214 3.24 -8.74 -14.61
C GLU A 214 2.32 -9.48 -15.60
N SER A 215 2.44 -9.21 -16.92
CA SER A 215 1.70 -9.94 -17.97
C SER A 215 2.39 -11.24 -18.41
N GLY A 216 3.70 -11.34 -18.19
CA GLY A 216 4.55 -12.43 -18.66
C GLY A 216 4.96 -12.35 -20.14
N GLU A 217 4.64 -11.25 -20.84
CA GLU A 217 5.00 -11.08 -22.25
C GLU A 217 6.52 -11.01 -22.45
N THR A 218 7.22 -10.18 -21.66
CA THR A 218 8.68 -10.04 -21.73
C THR A 218 9.40 -11.36 -21.43
N MET A 219 8.96 -12.08 -20.39
CA MET A 219 9.48 -13.40 -20.03
C MET A 219 9.34 -14.39 -21.19
N LYS A 220 8.15 -14.46 -21.81
CA LYS A 220 7.90 -15.34 -22.96
C LYS A 220 8.73 -14.96 -24.17
N ALA A 221 8.88 -13.67 -24.46
CA ALA A 221 9.71 -13.18 -25.56
C ALA A 221 11.18 -13.53 -25.38
N ALA A 222 11.67 -13.60 -24.14
CA ALA A 222 13.01 -14.07 -23.79
C ALA A 222 13.15 -15.60 -23.79
N GLY A 223 12.09 -16.36 -24.10
CA GLY A 223 12.11 -17.81 -24.11
C GLY A 223 12.14 -18.44 -22.71
N LEU A 224 11.61 -17.72 -21.71
CA LEU A 224 11.54 -18.15 -20.31
C LEU A 224 10.12 -18.55 -19.90
N GLU A 225 10.02 -19.41 -18.89
CA GLU A 225 8.79 -19.76 -18.19
C GLU A 225 8.96 -19.61 -16.66
N ALA A 226 7.91 -19.19 -15.98
CA ALA A 226 7.89 -19.11 -14.53
C ALA A 226 7.56 -20.48 -13.93
N ILE A 227 8.37 -20.93 -12.97
CA ILE A 227 8.24 -22.23 -12.31
C ILE A 227 7.84 -22.13 -10.83
N ASP A 228 8.05 -20.97 -10.19
CA ASP A 228 7.52 -20.68 -8.85
C ASP A 228 7.47 -19.17 -8.56
N THR A 229 6.82 -18.79 -7.46
CA THR A 229 6.66 -17.41 -7.02
C THR A 229 7.37 -17.17 -5.68
N VAL A 230 8.36 -16.29 -5.70
CA VAL A 230 9.11 -15.85 -4.51
C VAL A 230 8.26 -14.89 -3.67
N VAL A 231 7.67 -13.87 -4.30
CA VAL A 231 6.81 -12.91 -3.61
C VAL A 231 5.71 -12.40 -4.53
N SER A 232 4.49 -12.25 -4.00
CA SER A 232 3.46 -11.45 -4.67
C SER A 232 3.59 -10.01 -4.20
N THR A 233 3.63 -9.05 -5.11
CA THR A 233 3.86 -7.64 -4.80
C THR A 233 2.80 -6.75 -5.43
N LYS A 234 2.60 -5.59 -4.81
CA LYS A 234 1.80 -4.47 -5.30
C LYS A 234 2.40 -3.17 -4.75
N ALA A 235 1.94 -2.03 -5.28
CA ALA A 235 2.32 -0.74 -4.74
C ALA A 235 1.75 -0.53 -3.34
N ILE A 236 2.58 -0.03 -2.44
CA ILE A 236 2.25 0.24 -1.04
C ILE A 236 2.75 1.64 -0.63
N LEU A 237 2.09 2.20 0.37
CA LEU A 237 2.56 3.38 1.10
C LEU A 237 3.28 2.90 2.35
N ILE A 238 4.54 3.30 2.52
CA ILE A 238 5.36 3.02 3.70
C ILE A 238 5.68 4.29 4.46
N LYS A 239 5.87 4.19 5.78
CA LYS A 239 6.40 5.25 6.63
C LYS A 239 7.67 4.84 7.34
N SER A 240 8.48 5.83 7.69
CA SER A 240 9.57 5.65 8.65
C SER A 240 8.99 5.27 10.00
N LYS A 241 9.75 4.48 10.79
CA LYS A 241 9.43 4.23 12.20
C LYS A 241 9.54 5.49 13.07
N ASN A 242 10.23 6.53 12.58
CA ASN A 242 10.43 7.79 13.28
C ASN A 242 10.13 8.97 12.35
N PRO A 243 8.87 9.15 11.90
CA PRO A 243 8.53 10.25 11.01
C PRO A 243 8.63 11.59 11.75
N SER A 244 9.06 12.63 11.05
CA SER A 244 9.18 14.01 11.54
C SER A 244 7.84 14.60 11.97
N ASN A 245 6.74 14.19 11.34
CA ASN A 245 5.39 14.67 11.62
C ASN A 245 4.33 13.58 11.38
N GLN A 246 3.94 12.86 12.45
CA GLN A 246 2.94 11.78 12.37
C GLN A 246 1.55 12.28 11.94
N ALA A 247 1.12 13.46 12.37
CA ALA A 247 -0.18 14.02 11.99
C ALA A 247 -0.28 14.29 10.47
N MET A 248 0.81 14.75 9.86
CA MET A 248 0.88 14.95 8.41
C MET A 248 0.91 13.61 7.66
N VAL A 249 1.60 12.59 8.18
CA VAL A 249 1.53 11.23 7.64
C VAL A 249 0.10 10.70 7.62
N ASP A 250 -0.63 10.84 8.74
CA ASP A 250 -2.01 10.35 8.86
C ASP A 250 -2.97 11.11 7.93
N LEU A 251 -2.75 12.42 7.74
CA LEU A 251 -3.48 13.25 6.78
C LEU A 251 -3.26 12.77 5.34
N ILE A 252 -2.01 12.56 4.93
CA ILE A 252 -1.69 12.09 3.57
C ILE A 252 -2.27 10.69 3.35
N ALA A 253 -2.08 9.77 4.29
CA ALA A 253 -2.60 8.41 4.21
C ALA A 253 -4.13 8.42 4.06
N SER A 254 -4.85 9.18 4.89
CA SER A 254 -6.31 9.27 4.80
C SER A 254 -6.80 9.89 3.49
N ARG A 255 -6.09 10.89 2.94
CA ARG A 255 -6.40 11.44 1.60
C ARG A 255 -6.19 10.39 0.50
N ILE A 256 -5.05 9.71 0.50
CA ILE A 256 -4.74 8.64 -0.47
C ILE A 256 -5.78 7.50 -0.39
N GLN A 257 -6.14 7.06 0.81
CA GLN A 257 -7.17 6.05 1.01
C GLN A 257 -8.54 6.51 0.47
N GLY A 258 -8.87 7.79 0.64
CA GLY A 258 -10.06 8.41 0.03
C GLY A 258 -10.08 8.28 -1.49
N VAL A 259 -8.95 8.54 -2.15
CA VAL A 259 -8.81 8.40 -3.61
C VAL A 259 -8.99 6.95 -4.07
N ILE A 260 -8.34 6.00 -3.38
CA ILE A 260 -8.46 4.56 -3.69
C ILE A 260 -9.92 4.13 -3.56
N SER A 261 -10.56 4.50 -2.45
CA SER A 261 -11.95 4.19 -2.18
C SER A 261 -12.87 4.80 -3.24
N ALA A 262 -12.67 6.06 -3.61
CA ALA A 262 -13.53 6.75 -4.60
C ALA A 262 -13.47 6.08 -5.98
N LYS A 263 -12.30 5.57 -6.40
CA LYS A 263 -12.12 4.90 -7.70
C LYS A 263 -12.91 3.59 -7.83
N GLN A 264 -13.28 2.97 -6.72
CA GLN A 264 -14.01 1.70 -6.71
C GLN A 264 -15.52 1.87 -6.96
N TYR A 265 -16.05 3.09 -6.82
CA TYR A 265 -17.48 3.35 -6.87
C TYR A 265 -17.86 4.38 -7.93
N VAL A 266 -19.11 4.32 -8.34
CA VAL A 266 -19.82 5.33 -9.12
C VAL A 266 -21.09 5.72 -8.39
N LEU A 267 -21.61 6.91 -8.65
CA LEU A 267 -22.92 7.31 -8.18
C LEU A 267 -23.95 6.89 -9.23
N CYS A 268 -24.88 6.02 -8.86
CA CYS A 268 -26.00 5.61 -9.69
C CYS A 268 -27.25 6.35 -9.23
N GLN A 269 -27.93 7.01 -10.15
CA GLN A 269 -29.18 7.73 -9.93
C GLN A 269 -30.23 7.20 -10.88
N TYR A 270 -31.47 7.07 -10.43
CA TYR A 270 -32.57 6.58 -11.26
C TYR A 270 -33.92 6.96 -10.65
N ASN A 271 -34.95 6.97 -11.50
CA ASN A 271 -36.34 7.19 -11.10
C ASN A 271 -37.05 5.84 -10.99
N VAL A 272 -37.99 5.72 -10.05
CA VAL A 272 -38.77 4.49 -9.88
C VAL A 272 -40.10 4.79 -9.21
N GLU A 273 -41.13 4.01 -9.55
CA GLU A 273 -42.38 4.01 -8.79
C GLU A 273 -42.16 3.54 -7.35
N ARG A 274 -42.81 4.20 -6.39
CA ARG A 274 -42.71 3.91 -4.95
C ARG A 274 -43.04 2.46 -4.60
N LYS A 275 -43.92 1.80 -5.37
CA LYS A 275 -44.27 0.38 -5.18
C LYS A 275 -43.08 -0.57 -5.39
N ASN A 276 -42.11 -0.19 -6.23
CA ASN A 276 -40.93 -0.99 -6.55
C ASN A 276 -39.70 -0.62 -5.68
N LEU A 277 -39.83 0.38 -4.80
CA LEU A 277 -38.73 0.93 -4.00
C LEU A 277 -38.00 -0.13 -3.14
N ASP A 278 -38.74 -1.05 -2.52
CA ASP A 278 -38.16 -2.11 -1.69
C ASP A 278 -37.31 -3.11 -2.50
N ALA A 279 -37.69 -3.36 -3.76
CA ALA A 279 -36.94 -4.25 -4.63
C ALA A 279 -35.65 -3.59 -5.12
N VAL A 280 -35.72 -2.35 -5.60
CA VAL A 280 -34.55 -1.65 -6.16
C VAL A 280 -33.52 -1.26 -5.08
N THR A 281 -33.96 -0.96 -3.85
CA THR A 281 -33.02 -0.67 -2.75
C THR A 281 -32.23 -1.89 -2.27
N LYS A 282 -32.68 -3.11 -2.57
CA LYS A 282 -31.87 -4.33 -2.37
C LYS A 282 -30.77 -4.47 -3.42
N VAL A 283 -31.04 -4.00 -4.65
CA VAL A 283 -30.06 -3.97 -5.74
C VAL A 283 -29.01 -2.88 -5.49
N THR A 284 -29.46 -1.68 -5.10
CA THR A 284 -28.59 -0.54 -4.78
C THR A 284 -28.78 -0.07 -3.33
N PRO A 285 -28.25 -0.81 -2.34
CA PRO A 285 -28.38 -0.42 -0.93
C PRO A 285 -27.58 0.85 -0.57
N GLY A 286 -26.67 1.27 -1.45
CA GLY A 286 -25.71 2.33 -1.19
C GLY A 286 -24.63 1.89 -0.19
N ARG A 287 -23.67 2.78 0.09
CA ARG A 287 -22.57 2.50 1.03
C ARG A 287 -23.01 2.57 2.50
N ARG A 288 -23.98 3.42 2.81
CA ARG A 288 -24.63 3.54 4.13
C ARG A 288 -26.13 3.27 4.00
N ALA A 289 -26.76 4.00 3.08
CA ALA A 289 -28.14 3.82 2.65
C ALA A 289 -28.30 4.53 1.30
N ALA A 290 -29.28 4.13 0.49
CA ALA A 290 -29.69 4.90 -0.67
C ALA A 290 -30.40 6.20 -0.26
N THR A 291 -30.12 7.29 -0.96
CA THR A 291 -30.88 8.55 -0.80
C THR A 291 -32.13 8.47 -1.66
N ILE A 292 -33.29 8.83 -1.10
CA ILE A 292 -34.59 8.73 -1.76
C ILE A 292 -35.28 10.09 -1.65
N ASN A 293 -35.59 10.71 -2.78
CA ASN A 293 -36.32 11.97 -2.87
C ASN A 293 -37.64 11.76 -3.62
N ALA A 294 -38.74 12.34 -3.15
CA ALA A 294 -40.00 12.31 -3.89
C ALA A 294 -39.92 13.21 -5.13
N LEU A 295 -40.53 12.79 -6.23
CA LEU A 295 -40.71 13.62 -7.43
C LEU A 295 -42.04 14.37 -7.38
N GLU A 296 -42.21 15.36 -8.25
CA GLU A 296 -43.50 16.07 -8.41
C GLU A 296 -44.59 15.14 -8.95
N GLU A 297 -44.20 14.19 -9.81
CA GLU A 297 -45.11 13.15 -10.28
C GLU A 297 -45.51 12.22 -9.14
N GLU A 298 -46.82 12.12 -8.90
CA GLU A 298 -47.36 11.37 -7.78
C GLU A 298 -47.02 9.87 -7.93
N GLY A 299 -46.55 9.27 -6.84
CA GLY A 299 -46.15 7.86 -6.82
C GLY A 299 -44.71 7.57 -7.25
N TRP A 300 -43.94 8.57 -7.70
CA TRP A 300 -42.54 8.39 -8.11
C TRP A 300 -41.51 8.93 -7.11
N VAL A 301 -40.34 8.30 -7.12
CA VAL A 301 -39.17 8.75 -6.35
C VAL A 301 -37.90 8.68 -7.19
N ALA A 302 -36.97 9.60 -6.93
CA ALA A 302 -35.60 9.53 -7.40
C ALA A 302 -34.72 8.88 -6.33
N VAL A 303 -33.95 7.87 -6.72
CA VAL A 303 -33.02 7.16 -5.85
C VAL A 303 -31.58 7.48 -6.28
N SER A 304 -30.71 7.70 -5.31
CA SER A 304 -29.28 7.94 -5.53
C SER A 304 -28.46 7.05 -4.59
N ALA A 305 -27.61 6.21 -5.16
CA ALA A 305 -26.83 5.23 -4.42
C ALA A 305 -25.43 5.05 -5.00
N MET A 306 -24.43 4.88 -4.12
CA MET A 306 -23.10 4.46 -4.55
C MET A 306 -23.10 2.97 -4.91
N VAL A 307 -22.58 2.65 -6.08
CA VAL A 307 -22.49 1.28 -6.61
C VAL A 307 -21.05 0.99 -7.00
N GLU A 308 -20.59 -0.23 -6.73
CA GLU A 308 -19.26 -0.66 -7.17
C GLU A 308 -19.17 -0.64 -8.70
N LYS A 309 -18.10 -0.03 -9.22
CA LYS A 309 -17.89 0.15 -10.66
C LYS A 309 -17.89 -1.17 -11.43
N LYS A 310 -17.45 -2.27 -10.81
CA LYS A 310 -17.43 -3.61 -11.44
C LYS A 310 -18.81 -4.23 -11.61
N ARG A 311 -19.79 -3.83 -10.79
CA ARG A 311 -21.16 -4.37 -10.79
C ARG A 311 -22.15 -3.49 -11.54
N ILE A 312 -21.73 -2.30 -11.98
CA ILE A 312 -22.67 -1.28 -12.48
C ILE A 312 -23.51 -1.75 -13.66
N ALA A 313 -22.93 -2.49 -14.62
CA ALA A 313 -23.68 -2.99 -15.78
C ALA A 313 -24.84 -3.91 -15.35
N THR A 314 -24.53 -4.93 -14.54
CA THR A 314 -25.54 -5.85 -14.01
C THR A 314 -26.57 -5.12 -13.15
N VAL A 315 -26.14 -4.16 -12.33
CA VAL A 315 -27.05 -3.34 -11.52
C VAL A 315 -28.01 -2.53 -12.39
N MET A 316 -27.54 -1.95 -13.51
CA MET A 316 -28.40 -1.22 -14.43
C MET A 316 -29.45 -2.14 -15.07
N ASP A 317 -29.07 -3.35 -15.48
CA ASP A 317 -29.99 -4.35 -16.04
C ASP A 317 -31.05 -4.79 -15.00
N GLU A 318 -30.62 -5.08 -13.76
CA GLU A 318 -31.51 -5.43 -12.65
C GLU A 318 -32.49 -4.30 -12.33
N LEU A 319 -32.00 -3.06 -12.23
CA LEU A 319 -32.83 -1.88 -11.99
C LEU A 319 -33.87 -1.69 -13.10
N ALA A 320 -33.48 -1.77 -14.37
CA ALA A 320 -34.40 -1.65 -15.49
C ALA A 320 -35.48 -2.74 -15.47
N SER A 321 -35.11 -3.99 -15.14
CA SER A 321 -36.07 -5.10 -15.01
C SER A 321 -37.10 -4.92 -13.88
N LEU A 322 -36.75 -4.12 -12.87
CA LEU A 322 -37.60 -3.76 -11.74
C LEU A 322 -38.38 -2.47 -11.96
N GLY A 323 -38.35 -1.91 -13.18
CA GLY A 323 -39.09 -0.70 -13.56
C GLY A 323 -38.43 0.60 -13.12
N ALA A 324 -37.10 0.62 -12.98
CA ALA A 324 -36.37 1.88 -12.87
C ALA A 324 -36.20 2.53 -14.25
N GLU A 325 -36.33 3.85 -14.29
CA GLU A 325 -36.19 4.70 -15.47
C GLU A 325 -35.09 5.75 -15.27
N ASP A 326 -34.63 6.35 -16.38
CA ASP A 326 -33.61 7.41 -16.39
C ASP A 326 -32.34 7.09 -15.60
N ILE A 327 -31.85 5.85 -15.71
CA ILE A 327 -30.68 5.39 -14.96
C ILE A 327 -29.43 6.14 -15.44
N LEU A 328 -28.89 7.00 -14.57
CA LEU A 328 -27.70 7.81 -14.77
C LEU A 328 -26.54 7.31 -13.90
N VAL A 329 -25.34 7.30 -14.46
CA VAL A 329 -24.12 6.93 -13.74
C VAL A 329 -23.11 8.08 -13.81
N LEU A 330 -22.72 8.59 -12.65
CA LEU A 330 -21.75 9.67 -12.49
C LEU A 330 -20.47 9.16 -11.82
N VAL A 331 -19.32 9.55 -12.36
CA VAL A 331 -18.01 9.24 -11.75
C VAL A 331 -17.75 10.20 -10.60
N ILE A 332 -17.31 9.66 -9.47
CA ILE A 332 -17.01 10.46 -8.27
C ILE A 332 -15.60 11.05 -8.41
N ALA A 333 -15.49 12.37 -8.26
CA ALA A 333 -14.19 13.03 -8.22
C ALA A 333 -13.42 12.61 -6.95
N PRO A 334 -12.14 12.22 -7.07
CA PRO A 334 -11.36 11.68 -5.95
C PRO A 334 -11.11 12.69 -4.82
N ILE A 335 -11.19 13.99 -5.11
CA ILE A 335 -10.85 15.08 -4.19
C ILE A 335 -11.84 15.19 -3.01
N THR A 336 -13.09 14.73 -3.19
CA THR A 336 -14.19 15.06 -2.24
C THR A 336 -14.47 13.96 -1.20
N PHE A 337 -13.75 12.83 -1.22
CA PHE A 337 -14.04 11.71 -0.31
C PHE A 337 -13.54 11.89 1.13
N PHE A 338 -12.81 12.99 1.39
CA PHE A 338 -12.16 13.26 2.68
C PHE A 338 -13.16 13.55 3.83
N SER A 339 -14.27 14.25 3.54
CA SER A 339 -15.26 14.62 4.57
C SER A 339 -16.19 13.47 4.97
N PHE A 340 -16.43 12.50 4.07
CA PHE A 340 -17.41 11.44 4.29
C PHE A 340 -16.88 10.24 5.09
N LEU A 341 -15.56 10.00 5.10
CA LEU A 341 -14.94 8.86 5.81
C LEU A 341 -14.60 9.16 7.27
N LEU A 342 -14.28 10.41 7.63
CA LEU A 342 -13.96 10.78 9.01
C LEU A 342 -15.16 10.52 9.95
N SER A 343 -16.38 10.69 9.45
CA SER A 343 -17.60 10.40 10.21
C SER A 343 -17.92 8.91 10.35
N LEU A 344 -17.28 8.00 9.59
CA LEU A 344 -17.39 6.55 9.82
C LEU A 344 -16.33 6.03 10.82
N PHE A 345 -15.11 6.56 10.79
CA PHE A 345 -14.05 6.10 11.70
C PHE A 345 -14.35 6.40 13.18
N LEU A 346 -15.04 7.52 13.47
CA LEU A 346 -15.53 7.84 14.81
C LEU A 346 -16.64 6.88 15.29
N ILE A 347 -17.41 6.29 14.37
CA ILE A 347 -18.48 5.34 14.72
C ILE A 347 -17.86 3.97 15.02
N ASP A 348 -16.90 3.52 14.21
CA ASP A 348 -16.31 2.18 14.38
C ASP A 348 -15.51 2.07 15.68
N ALA A 349 -14.74 3.11 16.05
CA ALA A 349 -14.01 3.16 17.32
C ALA A 349 -14.94 3.10 18.57
N HIS A 350 -16.16 3.64 18.47
CA HIS A 350 -17.13 3.57 19.56
C HIS A 350 -17.84 2.20 19.64
N THR A 351 -18.02 1.49 18.52
CA THR A 351 -18.62 0.15 18.52
C THR A 351 -17.66 -0.96 18.95
N THR A 352 -16.36 -0.82 18.74
CA THR A 352 -15.37 -1.82 19.21
C THR A 352 -15.09 -1.74 20.71
N THR A 353 -15.35 -0.58 21.32
CA THR A 353 -15.14 -0.36 22.77
C THR A 353 -16.34 -0.81 23.62
N SER A 354 -17.55 -0.91 23.04
CA SER A 354 -18.75 -1.36 23.76
C SER A 354 -18.99 -2.87 23.75
N ARG A 355 -18.35 -3.64 22.86
CA ARG A 355 -18.54 -5.10 22.74
C ARG A 355 -17.55 -5.98 23.54
N ARG A 356 -16.64 -5.39 24.32
CA ARG A 356 -15.65 -6.13 25.15
C ARG A 356 -15.94 -6.14 26.66
N ARG A 357 -17.10 -5.65 27.11
CA ARG A 357 -17.56 -5.78 28.50
C ARG A 357 -18.90 -6.50 28.53
N ASP A 358 -18.91 -7.80 28.27
CA ASP A 358 -19.98 -8.70 28.72
C ASP A 358 -19.52 -10.14 28.49
N ARG A 359 -18.77 -10.68 29.47
CA ARG A 359 -18.66 -12.11 29.81
C ARG A 359 -17.60 -12.30 30.91
N ALA A 360 -18.04 -12.26 32.16
CA ALA A 360 -17.42 -13.00 33.26
C ALA A 360 -18.50 -13.25 34.34
N PRO A 361 -18.49 -14.43 35.02
CA PRO A 361 -19.65 -14.92 35.75
C PRO A 361 -19.71 -14.46 37.21
N HIS A 362 -20.94 -14.45 37.73
CA HIS A 362 -21.34 -14.17 39.11
C HIS A 362 -20.51 -14.87 40.19
N ARG A 363 -20.09 -14.11 41.22
CA ARG A 363 -20.20 -14.50 42.64
C ARG A 363 -20.35 -13.26 43.55
N GLY A 364 -21.42 -13.26 44.35
CA GLY A 364 -21.44 -12.91 45.78
C GLY A 364 -21.19 -11.46 46.23
N GLY A 365 -22.30 -10.74 46.47
CA GLY A 365 -22.62 -9.97 47.68
C GLY A 365 -21.64 -8.94 48.27
N VAL A 366 -22.11 -7.69 48.40
CA VAL A 366 -22.33 -6.94 49.67
C VAL A 366 -22.92 -5.55 49.30
N LYS A 367 -23.80 -5.03 50.18
CA LYS A 367 -24.66 -3.82 50.05
C LYS A 367 -23.91 -2.50 50.28
N GLU A 368 -24.65 -1.41 49.99
CA GLU A 368 -24.47 0.04 50.34
C GLU A 368 -23.65 0.85 49.33
N THR A 369 -24.03 2.04 48.83
CA THR A 369 -24.97 3.09 49.29
C THR A 369 -25.39 3.97 48.09
N LEU A 370 -26.61 4.50 48.10
CA LEU A 370 -27.14 5.46 47.11
C LEU A 370 -26.41 6.82 47.20
N GLY A 371 -26.04 7.38 46.04
CA GLY A 371 -25.53 8.75 45.92
C GLY A 371 -25.77 9.31 44.52
N SER A 372 -26.90 10.00 44.37
CA SER A 372 -27.29 10.79 43.20
C SER A 372 -26.28 11.89 42.87
N LEU A 373 -25.89 12.05 41.59
CA LEU A 373 -25.40 13.34 41.10
C LEU A 373 -25.93 13.62 39.69
N LEU A 374 -26.95 14.49 39.67
CA LEU A 374 -27.55 15.10 38.49
C LEU A 374 -26.60 16.14 37.88
N TRP A 375 -26.62 16.13 36.55
CA TRP A 375 -26.12 17.14 35.62
C TRP A 375 -26.72 18.54 35.88
N LYS A 376 -25.89 19.59 35.91
CA LYS A 376 -26.31 21.00 35.78
C LYS A 376 -25.42 21.75 34.77
N PRO A 377 -25.98 22.61 33.89
CA PRO A 377 -25.22 23.43 32.95
C PRO A 377 -24.77 24.76 33.59
N LYS A 378 -23.66 25.34 33.09
CA LYS A 378 -23.20 26.70 33.42
C LYS A 378 -23.63 27.70 32.34
N PRO A 379 -24.19 28.88 32.68
CA PRO A 379 -24.40 30.00 31.76
C PRO A 379 -23.32 31.09 31.90
N GLY A 380 -23.07 31.85 30.82
CA GLY A 380 -22.36 33.13 30.89
C GLY A 380 -21.51 33.49 29.66
N SER A 381 -22.14 34.02 28.62
CA SER A 381 -21.49 34.80 27.54
C SER A 381 -21.73 36.29 27.79
N PRO A 382 -20.77 37.20 27.51
CA PRO A 382 -21.04 38.64 27.48
C PRO A 382 -20.75 39.22 26.11
N TYR A 383 -21.73 39.27 25.21
CA TYR A 383 -21.90 40.36 24.22
C TYR A 383 -23.38 40.41 23.83
N ALA A 384 -24.11 41.36 24.41
CA ALA A 384 -25.49 41.67 24.09
C ALA A 384 -25.62 43.18 23.85
N CYS A 385 -26.02 43.54 22.64
CA CYS A 385 -26.96 44.61 22.32
C CYS A 385 -27.80 44.10 21.15
#